data_AF-A0A1I4NLG5-F1
#
_entry.id   AF-A0A1I4NLG5-F1
#
_cell.length_a   1.000
_cell.length_b   1.000
_cell.length_c   1.000
_cell.angle_alpha   90.00
_cell.angle_beta   90.00
_cell.angle_gamma   90.00
#
_symmetry.space_group_name_H-M   'P 1'
#
loop_
_entity.id
_entity.type
_entity.pdbx_description
1 polymer ?
#
loop_
_entity_poly.entity_id
_entity_poly.type
_entity_poly.pdbx_seq_one_letter_code
_entity_poly.pdbx_strand_id
1 'polypeptide(L)'
;MNIQRDLDTLMGFELFVSGEEGVVPVYLEGHYNRLGAIENIRALGQTNEFVLAALIRTIVLDEDEEIREAALSTLCEVSGSNQMERLALILASADAHEAVLTTVLEQAVIFDSSLAKKIAERLVSHPDSLVSSYASRLLKD
;
A
#
# COMPACT_ATOMS: atom_id res chain seq x y z
N MET A 1 -20.90 -2.26 -4.93
CA MET A 1 -19.84 -2.52 -3.93
C MET A 1 -20.26 -3.70 -3.08
N ASN A 2 -19.43 -4.74 -3.01
CA ASN A 2 -19.63 -5.89 -2.14
C ASN A 2 -18.30 -6.13 -1.41
N ILE A 3 -18.23 -5.66 -0.16
CA ILE A 3 -16.99 -5.68 0.61
C ILE A 3 -16.41 -7.10 0.74
N GLN A 4 -17.23 -8.14 0.82
CA GLN A 4 -16.72 -9.50 0.90
C GLN A 4 -15.97 -9.90 -0.38
N ARG A 5 -16.51 -9.52 -1.53
CA ARG A 5 -15.85 -9.76 -2.82
C ARG A 5 -14.56 -8.94 -2.98
N ASP A 6 -14.58 -7.69 -2.52
CA ASP A 6 -13.38 -6.85 -2.52
C ASP A 6 -12.28 -7.49 -1.64
N LEU A 7 -12.64 -8.02 -0.46
CA LEU A 7 -11.72 -8.75 0.41
C LEU A 7 -11.23 -10.06 -0.23
N ASP A 8 -12.11 -10.84 -0.83
CA ASP A 8 -11.74 -12.11 -1.49
C ASP A 8 -10.80 -11.86 -2.67
N THR A 9 -10.97 -10.74 -3.38
CA THR A 9 -10.05 -10.29 -4.43
C THR A 9 -8.64 -10.02 -3.88
N LEU A 10 -8.51 -9.25 -2.80
CA LEU A 10 -7.22 -8.91 -2.19
C LEU A 10 -6.56 -10.09 -1.45
N MET A 11 -7.37 -11.03 -0.96
CA MET A 11 -6.89 -12.24 -0.30
C MET A 11 -6.48 -13.34 -1.29
N GLY A 12 -6.82 -13.18 -2.57
CA GLY A 12 -6.55 -14.16 -3.62
C GLY A 12 -7.48 -15.36 -3.60
N PHE A 13 -8.70 -15.20 -3.07
CA PHE A 13 -9.73 -16.24 -3.03
C PHE A 13 -10.62 -16.24 -4.28
N GLU A 14 -10.79 -15.11 -4.97
CA GLU A 14 -11.52 -15.08 -6.24
C GLU A 14 -10.63 -15.49 -7.43
N LEU A 15 -11.15 -16.43 -8.22
CA LEU A 15 -10.67 -16.71 -9.58
C LEU A 15 -11.34 -15.70 -10.53
N PHE A 16 -10.50 -14.98 -11.29
CA PHE A 16 -10.83 -14.00 -12.32
C PHE A 16 -12.24 -14.09 -12.90
N VAL A 17 -13.07 -13.10 -12.60
CA VAL A 17 -14.28 -12.84 -13.36
C VAL A 17 -13.87 -12.00 -14.56
N SER A 18 -13.82 -12.60 -15.74
CA SER A 18 -13.50 -11.87 -16.97
C SER A 18 -14.50 -10.73 -17.18
N GLY A 19 -14.01 -9.56 -17.56
CA GLY A 19 -14.87 -8.44 -17.94
C GLY A 19 -15.67 -8.76 -19.21
N GLU A 20 -16.51 -7.82 -19.64
CA GLU A 20 -17.05 -7.91 -21.00
C GLU A 20 -15.90 -7.90 -22.01
N GLU A 21 -15.95 -8.83 -22.97
CA GLU A 21 -14.94 -8.97 -24.01
C GLU A 21 -14.69 -7.62 -24.72
N GLY A 22 -13.45 -7.13 -24.64
CA GLY A 22 -13.01 -5.93 -25.37
C GLY A 22 -13.01 -4.62 -24.59
N VAL A 23 -13.35 -4.60 -23.30
CA VAL A 23 -13.28 -3.38 -22.46
C VAL A 23 -11.90 -3.22 -21.81
N VAL A 24 -11.37 -4.29 -21.22
CA VAL A 24 -10.04 -4.31 -20.58
C VAL A 24 -9.26 -5.50 -21.16
N PRO A 25 -8.00 -5.31 -21.57
CA PRO A 25 -7.16 -6.45 -21.95
C PRO A 25 -7.06 -7.44 -20.79
N VAL A 26 -7.26 -8.74 -21.05
CA VAL A 26 -7.30 -9.81 -20.03
C VAL A 26 -6.10 -9.75 -19.07
N TYR A 27 -4.91 -9.41 -19.57
CA TYR A 27 -3.70 -9.31 -18.77
C TYR A 27 -3.69 -8.13 -17.77
N LEU A 28 -4.59 -7.15 -17.92
CA LEU A 28 -4.78 -6.03 -16.98
C LEU A 28 -5.98 -6.22 -16.04
N GLU A 29 -6.85 -7.20 -16.29
CA GLU A 29 -8.03 -7.42 -15.45
C GLU A 29 -7.66 -7.65 -13.99
N GLY A 30 -6.60 -8.44 -13.74
CA GLY A 30 -6.11 -8.69 -12.38
C GLY A 30 -5.70 -7.42 -11.64
N HIS A 31 -4.92 -6.56 -12.31
CA HIS A 31 -4.49 -5.27 -11.78
C HIS A 31 -5.69 -4.39 -11.44
N TYR A 32 -6.58 -4.15 -12.40
CA TYR A 32 -7.73 -3.26 -12.19
C TYR A 32 -8.75 -3.80 -11.19
N ASN A 33 -8.90 -5.13 -11.08
CA ASN A 33 -9.76 -5.72 -10.06
C ASN A 33 -9.21 -5.46 -8.65
N ARG A 34 -7.90 -5.63 -8.44
CA ARG A 34 -7.27 -5.34 -7.14
C ARG A 34 -7.29 -3.85 -6.82
N LEU A 35 -6.98 -2.99 -7.78
CA LEU A 35 -7.06 -1.55 -7.59
C LEU A 35 -8.49 -1.10 -7.28
N GLY A 36 -9.49 -1.63 -8.00
CA GLY A 36 -10.90 -1.37 -7.73
C GLY A 36 -11.34 -1.83 -6.34
N ALA A 37 -10.87 -2.99 -5.86
CA ALA A 37 -11.15 -3.46 -4.51
C ALA A 37 -10.55 -2.53 -3.44
N ILE A 38 -9.32 -2.05 -3.63
CA ILE A 38 -8.65 -1.09 -2.73
C ILE A 38 -9.44 0.23 -2.69
N GLU A 39 -9.82 0.76 -3.85
CA GLU A 39 -10.58 2.03 -3.93
C GLU A 39 -11.99 1.91 -3.34
N ASN A 40 -12.65 0.76 -3.50
CA ASN A 40 -13.92 0.48 -2.81
C ASN A 40 -13.76 0.47 -1.28
N ILE A 41 -12.69 -0.16 -0.77
CA ILE A 41 -12.37 -0.16 0.66
C ILE A 41 -12.11 1.26 1.16
N ARG A 42 -11.31 2.05 0.42
CA ARG A 42 -11.02 3.45 0.73
C ARG A 42 -12.30 4.27 0.81
N ALA A 43 -13.17 4.16 -0.20
CA ALA A 43 -14.42 4.90 -0.28
C ALA A 43 -15.43 4.53 0.82
N LEU A 44 -15.43 3.28 1.27
CA LEU A 44 -16.29 2.85 2.38
C LEU A 44 -15.90 3.55 3.69
N GLY A 45 -14.60 3.82 3.90
CA GLY A 45 -14.08 4.52 5.09
C GLY A 45 -14.32 3.80 6.42
N GLN A 46 -14.80 2.55 6.39
CA GLN A 46 -15.00 1.70 7.56
C GLN A 46 -13.90 0.64 7.61
N THR A 47 -13.38 0.37 8.79
CA THR A 47 -12.39 -0.68 9.00
C THR A 47 -12.86 -1.72 9.98
N ASN A 48 -12.48 -2.95 9.69
CA ASN A 48 -12.53 -4.06 10.61
C ASN A 48 -11.24 -4.88 10.43
N GLU A 49 -11.07 -5.90 11.25
CA GLU A 49 -9.86 -6.73 11.23
C GLU A 49 -9.63 -7.41 9.87
N PHE A 50 -10.68 -7.78 9.14
CA PHE A 50 -10.56 -8.40 7.82
C PHE A 50 -10.09 -7.40 6.76
N VAL A 51 -10.60 -6.17 6.78
CA VAL A 51 -10.14 -5.09 5.89
C VAL A 51 -8.66 -4.79 6.14
N LEU A 52 -8.28 -4.63 7.40
CA LEU A 52 -6.88 -4.37 7.77
C LEU A 52 -5.97 -5.54 7.37
N ALA A 53 -6.40 -6.79 7.60
CA ALA A 53 -5.64 -7.97 7.20
C ALA A 53 -5.46 -8.07 5.68
N ALA A 54 -6.51 -7.80 4.90
CA ALA A 54 -6.45 -7.81 3.44
C ALA A 54 -5.50 -6.74 2.90
N LEU A 55 -5.55 -5.52 3.43
CA LEU A 55 -4.63 -4.45 3.06
C LEU A 55 -3.18 -4.78 3.45
N ILE A 56 -2.93 -5.25 4.67
CA ILE A 56 -1.57 -5.66 5.12
C ILE A 56 -1.02 -6.78 4.25
N ARG A 57 -1.82 -7.81 3.94
CA ARG A 57 -1.43 -8.89 3.03
C ARG A 57 -1.00 -8.31 1.68
N THR A 58 -1.82 -7.41 1.12
CA THR A 58 -1.58 -6.77 -0.18
C THR A 58 -0.28 -5.97 -0.15
N ILE A 59 -0.07 -5.13 0.86
CA ILE A 59 1.16 -4.34 1.07
C ILE A 59 2.42 -5.22 1.07
N VAL A 60 2.35 -6.45 1.56
CA VAL A 60 3.52 -7.33 1.72
C VAL A 60 3.72 -8.29 0.56
N LEU A 61 2.63 -8.74 -0.08
CA LEU A 61 2.64 -9.91 -0.96
C LEU A 61 2.15 -9.65 -2.39
N ASP A 62 1.54 -8.50 -2.69
CA ASP A 62 1.13 -8.24 -4.08
C ASP A 62 2.37 -8.12 -4.97
N GLU A 63 2.31 -8.70 -6.16
CA GLU A 63 3.42 -8.66 -7.11
C GLU A 63 3.58 -7.28 -7.73
N ASP A 64 2.48 -6.53 -7.81
CA ASP A 64 2.40 -5.24 -8.48
C ASP A 64 2.64 -4.10 -7.47
N GLU A 65 3.67 -3.29 -7.72
CA GLU A 65 4.06 -2.19 -6.85
C GLU A 65 3.00 -1.10 -6.72
N GLU A 66 2.22 -0.84 -7.77
CA GLU A 66 1.13 0.15 -7.75
C GLU A 66 0.03 -0.33 -6.80
N ILE A 67 -0.23 -1.64 -6.79
CA ILE A 67 -1.20 -2.25 -5.88
C ILE A 67 -0.70 -2.20 -4.42
N ARG A 68 0.58 -2.47 -4.18
CA ARG A 68 1.18 -2.34 -2.84
C ARG A 68 1.14 -0.90 -2.33
N GLU A 69 1.44 0.07 -3.19
CA GLU A 69 1.40 1.50 -2.88
C GLU A 69 -0.03 1.97 -2.56
N ALA A 70 -1.01 1.60 -3.39
CA ALA A 70 -2.41 1.95 -3.19
C ALA A 70 -2.95 1.35 -1.88
N ALA A 71 -2.58 0.10 -1.57
CA ALA A 71 -2.98 -0.57 -0.33
C ALA A 71 -2.38 0.11 0.91
N LEU A 72 -1.10 0.52 0.86
CA LEU A 72 -0.44 1.26 1.93
C LEU A 72 -1.16 2.58 2.20
N SER A 73 -1.36 3.38 1.15
CA SER A 73 -2.01 4.69 1.23
C SER A 73 -3.42 4.56 1.81
N THR A 74 -4.19 3.59 1.31
CA THR A 74 -5.54 3.31 1.81
C THR A 74 -5.52 2.92 3.28
N LEU A 75 -4.60 2.06 3.71
CA LEU A 75 -4.49 1.65 5.11
C LEU A 75 -4.19 2.85 6.02
N CYS A 76 -3.23 3.71 5.66
CA CYS A 76 -2.92 4.93 6.39
C CYS A 76 -4.16 5.84 6.52
N GLU A 77 -4.95 5.98 5.46
CA GLU A 77 -6.17 6.79 5.46
C GLU A 77 -7.29 6.22 6.34
N VAL A 78 -7.50 4.89 6.28
CA VAL A 78 -8.69 4.28 6.91
C VAL A 78 -8.45 3.71 8.30
N SER A 79 -7.22 3.29 8.64
CA SER A 79 -6.97 2.39 9.79
C SER A 79 -7.47 2.92 11.14
N GLY A 80 -7.59 4.24 11.32
CA GLY A 80 -8.07 4.89 12.55
C GLY A 80 -7.27 4.55 13.81
N SER A 81 -6.15 3.83 13.65
CA SER A 81 -5.35 3.22 14.71
C SER A 81 -3.88 3.40 14.39
N ASN A 82 -3.22 4.21 15.22
CA ASN A 82 -1.80 4.50 15.08
C ASN A 82 -0.93 3.23 15.10
N GLN A 83 -1.39 2.13 15.73
CA GLN A 83 -0.63 0.88 15.75
C GLN A 83 -0.60 0.20 14.39
N MET A 84 -1.73 0.19 13.67
CA MET A 84 -1.84 -0.47 12.37
C MET A 84 -1.14 0.33 11.28
N GLU A 85 -1.30 1.65 11.29
CA GLU A 85 -0.56 2.54 10.40
C GLU A 85 0.96 2.40 10.60
N ARG A 86 1.43 2.43 11.85
CA ARG A 86 2.84 2.21 12.18
C ARG A 86 3.36 0.85 11.68
N LEU A 87 2.57 -0.22 11.86
CA LEU A 87 2.96 -1.54 11.39
C LEU A 87 3.09 -1.57 9.86
N ALA A 88 2.11 -1.01 9.15
CA ALA A 88 2.11 -0.96 7.69
C ALA A 88 3.32 -0.19 7.15
N LEU A 89 3.63 0.98 7.71
CA LEU A 89 4.81 1.77 7.34
C LEU A 89 6.12 1.00 7.56
N ILE A 90 6.24 0.29 8.69
CA ILE A 90 7.42 -0.53 8.96
C ILE A 90 7.55 -1.68 7.96
N LEU A 91 6.45 -2.38 7.65
CA LEU A 91 6.46 -3.47 6.68
C LEU A 91 6.82 -2.98 5.28
N ALA A 92 6.15 -1.92 4.80
CA ALA A 92 6.38 -1.35 3.48
C ALA A 92 7.77 -0.68 3.35
N SER A 93 8.42 -0.27 4.45
CA SER A 93 9.80 0.25 4.40
C SER A 93 10.85 -0.77 3.95
N ALA A 94 10.47 -2.04 3.81
CA ALA A 94 11.32 -3.10 3.28
C ALA A 94 11.01 -3.45 1.81
N ASP A 95 10.15 -2.69 1.14
CA ASP A 95 9.82 -2.91 -0.27
C ASP A 95 11.05 -2.76 -1.18
N ALA A 96 11.02 -3.43 -2.32
CA ALA A 96 12.08 -3.35 -3.32
C ALA A 96 11.89 -2.18 -4.29
N HIS A 97 10.66 -1.67 -4.44
CA HIS A 97 10.32 -0.65 -5.43
C HIS A 97 10.34 0.75 -4.80
N GLU A 98 11.00 1.67 -5.50
CA GLU A 98 11.23 3.03 -5.06
C GLU A 98 9.94 3.85 -4.86
N ALA A 99 8.90 3.57 -5.65
CA ALA A 99 7.61 4.23 -5.53
C ALA A 99 6.99 3.95 -4.15
N VAL A 100 6.90 2.67 -3.77
CA VAL A 100 6.39 2.26 -2.44
C VAL A 100 7.24 2.87 -1.32
N LEU A 101 8.57 2.83 -1.44
CA LEU A 101 9.47 3.41 -0.44
C LEU A 101 9.33 4.94 -0.30
N THR A 102 9.07 5.64 -1.40
CA THR A 102 8.82 7.09 -1.38
C THR A 102 7.50 7.39 -0.66
N THR A 103 6.44 6.64 -0.97
CA THR A 103 5.13 6.75 -0.30
C THR A 103 5.25 6.42 1.20
N VAL A 104 6.07 5.45 1.59
CA VAL A 104 6.38 5.17 3.00
C VAL A 104 6.99 6.39 3.69
N LEU A 105 7.98 7.04 3.08
CA LEU A 105 8.63 8.21 3.68
C LEU A 105 7.64 9.38 3.82
N GLU A 106 6.81 9.62 2.81
CA GLU A 106 5.79 10.68 2.83
C GLU A 106 4.75 10.43 3.93
N GLN A 107 4.18 9.24 3.98
CA GLN A 107 3.19 8.86 4.99
C GLN A 107 3.80 8.84 6.39
N ALA A 108 5.04 8.38 6.55
CA ALA A 108 5.72 8.37 7.84
C ALA A 108 5.95 9.79 8.39
N VAL A 109 6.21 10.79 7.54
CA VAL A 109 6.36 12.19 7.97
C VAL A 109 5.05 12.73 8.53
N ILE A 110 3.93 12.41 7.89
CA ILE A 110 2.59 12.81 8.33
C ILE A 110 2.24 12.11 9.65
N PHE A 111 2.55 10.83 9.75
CA PHE A 111 2.25 9.99 10.91
C PHE A 111 3.09 10.34 12.15
N ASP A 112 4.41 10.26 12.04
CA ASP A 112 5.35 10.42 13.15
C ASP A 112 6.77 10.72 12.62
N SER A 113 7.24 11.95 12.85
CA SER A 113 8.59 12.39 12.43
C SER A 113 9.73 11.52 12.97
N SER A 114 9.60 10.96 14.19
CA SER A 114 10.60 10.04 14.76
C SER A 114 10.65 8.72 14.00
N LEU A 115 9.49 8.18 13.60
CA LEU A 115 9.42 7.01 12.74
C LEU A 115 10.00 7.29 11.35
N ALA A 116 9.63 8.42 10.75
CA ALA A 116 10.15 8.84 9.45
C ALA A 116 11.68 8.90 9.44
N LYS A 117 12.29 9.49 10.47
CA LYS A 117 13.76 9.53 10.62
C LYS A 117 14.38 8.14 10.74
N LYS A 118 13.79 7.23 11.52
CA LYS A 118 14.28 5.85 11.64
C LYS A 118 14.20 5.08 10.32
N ILE A 119 13.15 5.30 9.53
CA ILE A 119 13.04 4.70 8.20
C ILE A 119 14.10 5.33 7.27
N ALA A 120 14.23 6.65 7.29
CA ALA A 120 15.22 7.38 6.50
C ALA A 120 16.67 6.95 6.80
N GLU A 121 17.03 6.67 8.06
CA GLU A 121 18.35 6.12 8.42
C GLU A 121 18.70 4.83 7.67
N ARG A 122 17.70 3.99 7.38
CA ARG A 122 17.87 2.73 6.63
C ARG A 122 17.94 2.96 5.13
N LEU A 123 17.27 4.02 4.64
CA LEU A 123 17.11 4.31 3.21
C LEU A 123 18.08 5.38 2.68
N VAL A 124 18.86 6.03 3.54
CA VAL A 124 19.80 7.11 3.15
C VAL A 124 20.85 6.65 2.12
N SER A 125 21.20 5.37 2.14
CA SER A 125 22.15 4.74 1.22
C SER A 125 21.46 3.88 0.15
N HIS A 126 20.15 4.04 -0.06
CA HIS A 126 19.40 3.29 -1.06
C HIS A 126 19.96 3.57 -2.48
N PRO A 127 20.06 2.56 -3.37
CA PRO A 127 20.63 2.74 -4.71
C PRO A 127 19.81 3.69 -5.58
N ASP A 128 18.49 3.74 -5.37
CA ASP A 128 17.65 4.75 -6.03
C ASP A 128 17.90 6.15 -5.45
N SER A 129 18.10 7.12 -6.36
CA SER A 129 18.46 8.49 -6.02
C SER A 129 17.31 9.30 -5.42
N LEU A 130 16.06 8.99 -5.77
CA LEU A 130 14.90 9.68 -5.22
C LEU A 130 14.72 9.29 -3.76
N VAL A 131 14.75 7.99 -3.48
CA VAL A 131 14.64 7.44 -2.12
C VAL A 131 15.76 7.96 -1.22
N SER A 132 17.02 7.82 -1.64
CA SER A 132 18.18 8.25 -0.84
C SER A 132 18.24 9.77 -0.63
N SER A 133 17.85 10.57 -1.63
CA SER A 133 17.81 12.03 -1.50
C SER A 133 16.66 12.51 -0.62
N TYR A 134 15.51 11.85 -0.64
CA TYR A 134 14.41 12.13 0.28
C TYR A 134 14.84 11.79 1.70
N ALA A 135 15.32 10.56 1.94
CA ALA A 135 15.80 10.13 3.25
C ALA A 135 16.89 11.09 3.81
N SER A 136 17.84 11.50 2.97
CA SER A 136 18.89 12.46 3.35
C SER A 136 18.35 13.83 3.79
N ARG A 137 17.23 14.29 3.22
CA ARG A 137 16.58 15.55 3.61
C ARG A 137 15.94 15.41 4.99
N LEU A 138 15.19 14.33 5.22
CA LEU A 138 14.53 14.06 6.51
C LEU A 138 15.50 13.94 7.69
N LEU A 139 16.75 13.54 7.45
CA LEU A 139 17.78 13.44 8.49
C LEU A 139 18.47 14.78 8.81
N LYS A 140 18.31 15.80 7.95
CA LYS A 140 18.91 17.12 8.14
C LYS A 140 17.96 18.11 8.83
N ASP A 141 16.65 17.89 8.68
CA ASP A 141 15.57 18.64 9.34
C ASP A 141 15.41 18.22 10.82
#